data_AF-A0A838FPF8-F1
#
_entry.id   AF-A0A838FPF8-F1
#
_cell.length_a   1.000
_cell.length_b   1.000
_cell.length_c   1.000
_cell.angle_alpha   90.00
_cell.angle_beta   90.00
_cell.angle_gamma   90.00
#
_symmetry.space_group_name_H-M   'P 1'
#
loop_
_entity.id
_entity.type
_entity.pdbx_description
1 polymer ?
#
loop_
_entity_poly.entity_id
_entity_poly.type
_entity_poly.pdbx_seq_one_letter_code
_entity_poly.pdbx_strand_id
1 'polypeptide(L)' 'RCKVETFQFSAHASRESIIDYITKLAPKKVVLVHGDPAAVEWVRAQAAAALPGSEVIVPPPGVEIEL' A
#
# COMPACT_ATOMS: atom_id res chain seq x y z
N ARG A 1 1.06 -17.71 35.00
CA ARG A 1 1.34 -17.20 33.63
C ARG A 1 -0.01 -17.09 32.92
N CYS A 2 -0.42 -15.92 32.45
CA CYS A 2 -1.72 -15.75 31.77
C CYS A 2 -1.60 -16.07 30.27
N LYS A 3 -2.70 -16.57 29.68
CA LYS A 3 -2.83 -16.76 28.23
C LYS A 3 -3.09 -15.41 27.57
N VAL A 4 -2.31 -15.06 26.55
CA VAL A 4 -2.51 -13.88 25.71
C VAL A 4 -2.75 -14.35 24.29
N GLU A 5 -3.82 -13.86 23.67
CA GLU A 5 -4.16 -14.15 22.28
C GLU A 5 -4.39 -12.83 21.53
N THR A 6 -4.11 -12.84 20.23
CA THR A 6 -4.31 -11.68 19.35
C THR A 6 -5.36 -12.02 18.32
N PHE A 7 -6.36 -11.13 18.19
CA PHE A 7 -7.41 -11.22 17.20
C PHE A 7 -7.37 -9.97 16.32
N GLN A 8 -7.53 -10.13 15.01
CA GLN A 8 -7.41 -9.05 14.04
C GLN A 8 -8.81 -8.48 13.71
N PHE A 9 -9.12 -7.32 14.30
CA PHE A 9 -10.35 -6.54 14.02
C PHE A 9 -10.01 -5.13 13.53
N SER A 10 -8.99 -5.00 12.70
CA SER A 10 -8.46 -3.70 12.26
C SER A 10 -9.32 -3.00 11.20
N ALA A 11 -10.26 -3.72 10.57
CA ALA A 11 -11.08 -3.27 9.44
C ALA A 11 -10.29 -2.75 8.22
N HIS A 12 -8.97 -2.99 8.17
CA HIS A 12 -8.16 -2.71 7.00
C HIS A 12 -8.31 -3.81 5.94
N ALA A 13 -8.26 -3.41 4.68
CA ALA A 13 -8.16 -4.35 3.57
C ALA A 13 -6.86 -5.18 3.68
N SER A 14 -6.90 -6.42 3.19
CA SER A 14 -5.66 -7.19 3.04
C SER A 14 -4.77 -6.56 1.98
N ARG A 15 -3.49 -6.91 2.01
CA ARG A 15 -2.50 -6.46 1.03
C ARG A 15 -2.93 -6.82 -0.41
N GLU A 16 -3.48 -8.01 -0.58
CA GLU A 16 -3.95 -8.54 -1.87
C GLU A 16 -5.15 -7.74 -2.37
N SER A 17 -6.11 -7.41 -1.50
CA SER A 17 -7.26 -6.57 -1.86
C SER A 17 -6.84 -5.17 -2.28
N ILE A 18 -5.79 -4.60 -1.67
CA ILE A 18 -5.23 -3.30 -2.08
C ILE A 18 -4.68 -3.38 -3.51
N ILE A 19 -3.89 -4.41 -3.83
CA ILE A 19 -3.32 -4.59 -5.17
C ILE A 19 -4.42 -4.83 -6.22
N ASP A 20 -5.42 -5.66 -5.91
CA ASP A 20 -6.56 -5.90 -6.80
C ASP A 20 -7.31 -4.59 -7.10
N TYR A 21 -7.58 -3.79 -6.06
CA TYR A 21 -8.26 -2.50 -6.20
C TYR A 21 -7.49 -1.52 -7.08
N ILE A 22 -6.18 -1.36 -6.85
CA ILE A 22 -5.31 -0.47 -7.63
C ILE A 22 -5.27 -0.94 -9.09
N THR A 23 -5.09 -2.24 -9.31
CA THR A 23 -5.02 -2.84 -10.66
C THR A 23 -6.32 -2.63 -11.44
N LYS A 24 -7.47 -2.82 -10.78
CA LYS A 24 -8.79 -2.62 -11.38
C LYS A 24 -9.03 -1.19 -11.84
N LEU A 25 -8.54 -0.20 -11.09
CA LEU A 25 -8.69 1.22 -11.44
C LEU A 25 -7.67 1.69 -12.48
N ALA A 26 -6.52 1.03 -12.58
CA ALA A 26 -5.42 1.38 -13.47
C ALA A 26 -5.07 2.90 -13.50
N PRO A 27 -4.85 3.53 -12.34
CA PRO A 27 -4.54 4.96 -12.28
C PRO A 27 -3.15 5.25 -12.85
N LYS A 28 -2.93 6.45 -13.42
CA LYS A 28 -1.60 6.85 -13.92
C LYS A 28 -0.57 7.05 -12.81
N LYS A 29 -1.01 7.48 -11.64
CA LYS A 29 -0.17 7.71 -10.46
C LYS A 29 -0.81 7.11 -9.22
N VAL A 30 0.00 6.47 -8.37
CA VAL A 30 -0.41 5.88 -7.08
C VAL A 30 0.51 6.46 -6.01
N VAL A 31 -0.08 7.10 -4.99
CA VAL A 31 0.67 7.64 -3.85
C VAL A 31 0.39 6.78 -2.62
N LEU A 32 1.43 6.15 -2.08
CA LEU A 32 1.35 5.33 -0.87
C LEU A 32 1.80 6.15 0.33
N VAL A 33 0.90 6.37 1.30
CA VAL A 33 1.16 7.29 2.43
C VAL A 33 1.28 6.59 3.78
N HIS A 34 0.28 5.85 4.21
CA HIS A 34 0.22 5.26 5.55
C HIS A 34 0.59 3.79 5.52
N GLY A 35 1.57 3.39 6.34
CA GLY A 35 1.96 2.01 6.56
C GLY A 35 3.39 1.93 7.07
N ASP A 36 3.73 0.82 7.73
CA ASP A 36 5.11 0.57 8.10
C ASP A 36 5.99 0.47 6.83
N PRO A 37 7.26 0.91 6.88
CA PRO A 37 8.12 0.98 5.69
C PRO A 37 8.18 -0.33 4.87
N ALA A 38 8.27 -1.48 5.55
CA ALA A 38 8.29 -2.78 4.88
C ALA A 38 6.96 -3.13 4.18
N ALA A 39 5.83 -2.71 4.74
CA ALA A 39 4.52 -2.95 4.13
C ALA A 39 4.33 -2.04 2.90
N VAL A 40 4.74 -0.78 2.99
CA VAL A 40 4.67 0.18 1.89
C VAL A 40 5.54 -0.26 0.72
N GLU A 41 6.79 -0.68 0.98
CA GLU A 41 7.68 -1.16 -0.07
C GLU A 41 7.17 -2.45 -0.74
N TRP A 42 6.53 -3.34 0.02
CA TRP A 42 5.87 -4.52 -0.56
C TRP A 42 4.75 -4.10 -1.51
N VAL A 43 3.87 -3.18 -1.10
CA VAL A 43 2.76 -2.72 -1.95
C VAL A 43 3.30 -2.00 -3.18
N ARG A 44 4.37 -1.20 -3.02
CA ARG A 44 5.05 -0.50 -4.12
C ARG A 44 5.55 -1.49 -5.18
N ALA A 45 6.28 -2.52 -4.77
CA ALA A 45 6.83 -3.51 -5.68
C ALA A 45 5.72 -4.27 -6.43
N GLN A 46 4.68 -4.69 -5.72
CA GLN A 46 3.55 -5.42 -6.31
C GLN A 46 2.73 -4.55 -7.26
N ALA A 47 2.47 -3.29 -6.90
CA ALA A 47 1.74 -2.34 -7.74
C ALA A 47 2.51 -1.99 -9.02
N ALA A 48 3.83 -1.76 -8.91
CA ALA A 48 4.68 -1.48 -10.07
C ALA A 48 4.75 -2.67 -11.04
N ALA A 49 4.77 -3.91 -10.52
CA ALA A 49 4.72 -5.11 -11.34
C ALA A 49 3.36 -5.32 -12.03
N ALA A 50 2.26 -5.06 -11.32
CA ALA A 50 0.90 -5.22 -11.84
C ALA A 50 0.49 -4.09 -12.82
N LEU A 51 1.03 -2.89 -12.64
CA LEU A 51 0.74 -1.71 -13.44
C LEU A 51 2.05 -1.03 -13.92
N PRO A 52 2.75 -1.62 -14.91
CA PRO A 52 4.02 -1.06 -15.40
C PRO A 52 3.90 0.32 -16.05
N GLY A 53 2.68 0.75 -16.40
CA GLY A 53 2.40 2.09 -16.94
C GLY A 53 2.04 3.14 -15.88
N SER A 54 2.01 2.76 -14.61
CA SER A 54 1.66 3.63 -13.49
C SER A 54 2.90 4.04 -12.71
N GLU A 55 2.97 5.30 -12.31
CA GLU A 55 4.00 5.80 -11.40
C GLU A 55 3.58 5.53 -9.95
N VAL A 56 4.41 4.81 -9.19
CA VAL A 56 4.15 4.51 -7.77
C VAL A 56 5.11 5.30 -6.87
N ILE A 57 4.53 6.22 -6.10
CA ILE A 57 5.22 7.24 -5.32
C ILE A 57 5.06 6.95 -3.83
N VAL A 58 6.16 7.02 -3.08
CA VAL A 58 6.18 6.93 -1.61
C VAL A 58 6.82 8.22 -1.08
N PRO A 59 6.03 9.25 -0.75
CA PRO A 59 6.58 10.52 -0.28
C PRO A 59 7.05 10.40 1.17
N PRO A 60 8.21 10.99 1.52
CA PRO A 60 8.56 11.20 2.92
C PRO A 60 7.55 12.16 3.59
N PRO A 61 7.34 12.07 4.92
CA PRO A 61 6.46 12.98 5.63
C PRO A 61 6.87 14.45 5.43
N GLY A 62 5.90 15.30 5.09
CA GLY A 62 6.10 16.74 4.91
C GLY A 62 6.74 17.16 3.58
N VAL A 63 6.94 16.22 2.65
CA VAL A 63 7.45 16.52 1.30
C VAL A 63 6.30 16.70 0.31
N GLU A 64 6.32 17.80 -0.43
CA GLU A 64 5.36 18.07 -1.50
C GLU A 64 5.68 17.24 -2.76
N ILE A 65 4.63 16.84 -3.48
CA ILE A 65 4.73 16.07 -4.73
C ILE A 65 3.83 16.70 -5.81
N GLU A 66 4.36 16.79 -7.03
CA GLU A 66 3.59 17.18 -8.22
C GLU A 66 2.95 15.95 -8.88
N LEU A 67 1.64 16.04 -9.16
CA LEU A 67 0.82 14.97 -9.72
C LEU A 67 0.43 15.23 -11.17
#